data_AF-A0A914XTM9-F1
#
_entry.id   AF-A0A914XTM9-F1
#
_cell.length_a   1.000
_cell.length_b   1.000
_cell.length_c   1.000
_cell.angle_alpha   90.00
_cell.angle_beta   90.00
_cell.angle_gamma   90.00
#
_symmetry.space_group_name_H-M   'P 1'
#
loop_
_entity.id
_entity.type
_entity.pdbx_description
1 polymer ?
#
loop_
_entity_poly.entity_id
_entity_poly.type
_entity_poly.pdbx_seq_one_letter_code
_entity_poly.pdbx_strand_id
1 'polypeptide(L)'
;MRYFKNKTSDIEAYQTFVEPLDDKYHYVAYNDEQKSYDETVKTMYEKDYAQFLKIQNATTGFRRKLFDSLTLTYRSYFEFEYAAKWEDLSLRAITEWDDLDEPGNGVSYSTTKIGYAAIISHLTSQIPPSKLHLNHRIANIDFSGEKTKLTLVDGTVIDEEFDYVIVTSAMGHLKKFARKLFTPQLPKRLLNAIDKIGMGTSAKIFLEYSDTTWMDSFLSPLPVAGCQGRKELGTIESEFNTFQKVPWAPNLFMGWIAGHGPEKVDAISDEELSKIVTQLFRDIYRNESIPEPTAIIR
;
A
#
# COMPACT_ATOMS: atom_id res chain seq x y z
N MET A 1 17.16 2.28 -15.35
CA MET A 1 18.65 2.13 -15.29
C MET A 1 19.44 2.98 -16.31
N ARG A 2 18.99 4.16 -16.76
CA ARG A 2 19.76 5.00 -17.72
C ARG A 2 20.73 6.03 -17.08
N TYR A 3 20.77 6.14 -15.75
CA TYR A 3 21.44 7.25 -15.04
C TYR A 3 22.84 6.96 -14.45
N PHE A 4 23.33 5.71 -14.51
CA PHE A 4 24.40 5.28 -13.60
C PHE A 4 25.74 4.92 -14.26
N LYS A 5 25.99 5.32 -15.52
CA LYS A 5 27.21 4.92 -16.25
C LYS A 5 28.56 5.27 -15.58
N ASN A 6 28.58 6.15 -14.56
CA ASN A 6 29.76 6.46 -13.71
C ASN A 6 29.48 6.36 -12.19
N LYS A 7 28.37 5.72 -11.80
CA LYS A 7 27.90 5.63 -10.39
C LYS A 7 27.54 4.19 -9.97
N THR A 8 28.01 3.21 -10.73
CA THR A 8 27.76 1.79 -10.47
C THR A 8 28.22 1.40 -9.06
N SER A 9 29.35 1.94 -8.58
CA SER A 9 29.88 1.63 -7.24
C SER A 9 28.99 2.07 -6.08
N ASP A 10 28.26 3.19 -6.19
CA ASP A 10 27.36 3.62 -5.12
C ASP A 10 26.11 2.72 -5.08
N ILE A 11 25.56 2.33 -6.24
CA ILE A 11 24.45 1.38 -6.28
C ILE A 11 24.89 0.03 -5.72
N GLU A 12 26.03 -0.50 -6.17
CA GLU A 12 26.58 -1.76 -5.68
C GLU A 12 26.79 -1.70 -4.16
N ALA A 13 27.36 -0.60 -3.64
CA ALA A 13 27.54 -0.42 -2.20
C ALA A 13 26.20 -0.43 -1.45
N TYR A 14 25.15 0.21 -1.99
CA TYR A 14 23.82 0.17 -1.39
C TYR A 14 23.17 -1.22 -1.50
N GLN A 15 23.33 -1.92 -2.62
CA GLN A 15 22.83 -3.28 -2.82
C GLN A 15 23.45 -4.24 -1.81
N THR A 16 24.78 -4.24 -1.66
CA THR A 16 25.49 -5.03 -0.64
C THR A 16 25.04 -4.68 0.78
N PHE A 17 24.63 -3.44 1.03
CA PHE A 17 24.08 -3.03 2.31
C PHE A 17 22.68 -3.62 2.58
N VAL A 18 21.77 -3.59 1.60
CA VAL A 18 20.38 -4.05 1.80
C VAL A 18 20.19 -5.55 1.67
N GLU A 19 21.02 -6.23 0.87
CA GLU A 19 20.95 -7.66 0.60
C GLU A 19 20.80 -8.54 1.87
N PRO A 20 21.60 -8.36 2.94
CA PRO A 20 21.46 -9.19 4.14
C PRO A 20 20.39 -8.71 5.13
N LEU A 21 19.73 -7.57 4.89
CA LEU A 21 18.84 -6.97 5.90
C LEU A 21 17.55 -7.78 6.07
N ASP A 22 17.01 -8.35 5.00
CA ASP A 22 15.78 -9.12 5.07
C ASP A 22 15.97 -10.37 5.93
N ASP A 23 16.99 -11.19 5.64
CA ASP A 23 17.37 -12.35 6.47
C ASP A 23 17.65 -11.96 7.92
N LYS A 24 18.34 -10.83 8.14
CA LYS A 24 18.63 -10.32 9.48
C LYS A 24 17.35 -9.97 10.23
N TYR A 25 16.38 -9.34 9.57
CA TYR A 25 15.12 -8.91 10.21
C TYR A 25 14.22 -10.11 10.48
N HIS A 26 14.14 -11.08 9.57
CA HIS A 26 13.52 -12.37 9.83
C HIS A 26 14.16 -13.07 11.02
N TYR A 27 15.50 -13.16 11.06
CA TYR A 27 16.22 -13.78 12.17
C TYR A 27 15.87 -13.13 13.51
N VAL A 28 15.87 -11.80 13.60
CA VAL A 28 15.46 -11.09 14.81
C VAL A 28 14.01 -11.40 15.16
N ALA A 29 13.10 -11.34 14.18
CA ALA A 29 11.68 -11.56 14.41
C ALA A 29 11.37 -12.98 14.93
N TYR A 30 12.07 -14.00 14.46
CA TYR A 30 11.91 -15.39 14.92
C TYR A 30 12.59 -15.69 16.26
N ASN A 31 13.71 -15.03 16.58
CA ASN A 31 14.56 -15.40 17.72
C ASN A 31 14.49 -14.45 18.91
N ASP A 32 13.91 -13.26 18.76
CA ASP A 32 13.76 -12.26 19.83
C ASP A 32 12.30 -11.77 19.88
N GLU A 33 11.48 -12.47 20.67
CA GLU A 33 10.04 -12.21 20.77
C GLU A 33 9.76 -10.76 21.19
N GLN A 34 10.41 -10.28 22.25
CA GLN A 34 10.18 -8.92 22.75
C GLN A 34 10.53 -7.88 21.68
N LYS A 35 11.71 -8.01 21.06
CA LYS A 35 12.13 -7.09 20.01
C LYS A 35 11.26 -7.17 18.77
N SER A 36 10.70 -8.35 18.46
CA SER A 36 9.79 -8.50 17.33
C SER A 36 8.52 -7.65 17.48
N TYR A 37 8.03 -7.48 18.72
CA TYR A 37 6.88 -6.62 19.01
C TYR A 37 7.23 -5.14 19.16
N ASP A 38 8.42 -4.84 19.70
CA ASP A 38 8.82 -3.46 20.03
C ASP A 38 9.40 -2.68 18.85
N GLU A 39 10.04 -3.37 17.90
CA GLU A 39 10.67 -2.75 16.73
C GLU A 39 9.79 -2.86 15.50
N THR A 40 9.94 -1.87 14.62
CA THR A 40 9.36 -1.90 13.28
C THR A 40 10.45 -2.05 12.23
N VAL A 41 10.04 -2.39 11.00
CA VAL A 41 10.98 -2.50 9.88
C VAL A 41 11.77 -1.19 9.72
N LYS A 42 11.09 -0.04 9.83
CA LYS A 42 11.75 1.27 9.76
C LYS A 42 12.78 1.47 10.88
N THR A 43 12.44 1.20 12.14
CA THR A 43 13.37 1.48 13.25
C THR A 43 14.62 0.62 13.18
N MET A 44 14.50 -0.62 12.71
CA MET A 44 15.63 -1.49 12.41
C MET A 44 16.47 -0.97 11.25
N TYR A 45 15.81 -0.63 10.13
CA TYR A 45 16.45 -0.08 8.95
C TYR A 45 17.23 1.19 9.25
N GLU A 46 16.65 2.14 9.98
CA GLU A 46 17.30 3.41 10.30
C GLU A 46 18.59 3.23 11.13
N LYS A 47 18.63 2.24 12.04
CA LYS A 47 19.83 1.90 12.82
C LYS A 47 20.96 1.41 11.91
N ASP A 48 20.64 0.49 11.01
CA ASP A 48 21.59 -0.11 10.08
C ASP A 48 22.06 0.88 9.02
N TYR A 49 21.11 1.65 8.48
CA TYR A 49 21.34 2.68 7.50
C TYR A 49 22.23 3.80 8.04
N ALA A 50 22.03 4.22 9.30
CA ALA A 50 22.91 5.19 9.95
C ALA A 50 24.36 4.69 10.07
N GLN A 51 24.57 3.39 10.30
CA GLN A 51 25.91 2.80 10.31
C GLN A 51 26.50 2.74 8.89
N PHE A 52 25.71 2.32 7.90
CA PHE A 52 26.11 2.30 6.49
C PHE A 52 26.58 3.68 6.00
N LEU A 53 25.82 4.73 6.29
CA LEU A 53 26.18 6.10 5.90
C LEU A 53 27.51 6.56 6.50
N LYS A 54 27.84 6.14 7.73
CA LYS A 54 29.14 6.42 8.36
C LYS A 54 30.26 5.68 7.65
N ILE A 55 30.09 4.38 7.37
CA ILE A 55 31.08 3.56 6.67
C ILE A 55 31.37 4.12 5.27
N GLN A 56 30.33 4.58 4.57
CA GLN A 56 30.44 5.15 3.23
C GLN A 56 30.92 6.61 3.21
N ASN A 57 31.14 7.25 4.37
CA ASN A 57 31.38 8.70 4.48
C ASN A 57 30.34 9.53 3.71
N ALA A 58 29.07 9.14 3.80
CA ALA A 58 27.97 9.69 3.02
C ALA A 58 26.87 10.27 3.91
N THR A 59 27.21 10.84 5.06
CA THR A 59 26.24 11.40 6.01
C THR A 59 25.59 12.69 5.53
N THR A 60 26.22 13.40 4.58
CA THR A 60 25.75 14.67 4.00
C THR A 60 26.02 14.74 2.48
N GLY A 61 25.54 15.81 1.84
CA GLY A 61 25.83 16.09 0.43
C GLY A 61 25.09 15.19 -0.55
N PHE A 62 25.61 15.10 -1.78
CA PHE A 62 24.92 14.39 -2.86
C PHE A 62 24.85 12.86 -2.64
N ARG A 63 25.92 12.23 -2.14
CA ARG A 63 25.91 10.77 -1.87
C ARG A 63 24.85 10.40 -0.83
N ARG A 64 24.65 11.24 0.19
CA ARG A 64 23.54 11.10 1.13
C ARG A 64 22.18 11.10 0.42
N LYS A 65 21.92 12.13 -0.39
CA LYS A 65 20.66 12.27 -1.15
C LYS A 65 20.41 11.08 -2.08
N LEU A 66 21.47 10.54 -2.71
CA LEU A 66 21.38 9.35 -3.53
C LEU A 66 20.97 8.12 -2.72
N PHE A 67 21.62 7.85 -1.59
CA PHE A 67 21.27 6.71 -0.73
C PHE A 67 19.89 6.84 -0.09
N ASP A 68 19.47 8.06 0.26
CA ASP A 68 18.10 8.31 0.76
C ASP A 68 17.07 8.00 -0.33
N SER A 69 17.39 8.28 -1.59
CA SER A 69 16.51 7.95 -2.71
C SER A 69 16.48 6.44 -2.96
N LEU A 70 17.63 5.75 -2.89
CA LEU A 70 17.70 4.30 -2.98
C LEU A 70 16.94 3.60 -1.86
N THR A 71 16.87 4.21 -0.67
CA THR A 71 16.01 3.75 0.44
C THR A 71 14.54 3.65 0.05
N LEU A 72 14.06 4.47 -0.89
CA LEU A 72 12.68 4.38 -1.36
C LEU A 72 12.36 3.01 -1.95
N THR A 73 13.30 2.33 -2.61
CA THR A 73 13.04 1.00 -3.17
C THR A 73 12.90 -0.05 -2.08
N TYR A 74 13.76 0.01 -1.05
CA TYR A 74 13.70 -0.90 0.10
C TYR A 74 12.43 -0.67 0.93
N ARG A 75 12.12 0.59 1.22
CA ARG A 75 10.87 0.99 1.89
C ARG A 75 9.65 0.49 1.11
N SER A 76 9.64 0.73 -0.21
CA SER A 76 8.50 0.41 -1.08
C SER A 76 8.14 -1.06 -1.08
N TYR A 77 9.11 -1.96 -0.91
CA TYR A 77 8.85 -3.40 -0.77
C TYR A 77 7.94 -3.67 0.43
N PHE A 78 8.35 -3.25 1.63
CA PHE A 78 7.57 -3.48 2.85
C PHE A 78 6.23 -2.75 2.84
N GLU A 79 6.20 -1.51 2.36
CA GLU A 79 4.95 -0.75 2.32
C GLU A 79 3.94 -1.38 1.35
N PHE A 80 4.42 -1.88 0.21
CA PHE A 80 3.59 -2.49 -0.81
C PHE A 80 3.07 -3.87 -0.38
N GLU A 81 3.97 -4.78 0.01
CA GLU A 81 3.63 -6.17 0.34
C GLU A 81 2.70 -6.27 1.55
N TYR A 82 2.96 -5.48 2.60
CA TYR A 82 2.14 -5.48 3.82
C TYR A 82 1.01 -4.45 3.78
N ALA A 83 0.90 -3.71 2.67
CA ALA A 83 -0.01 -2.58 2.51
C ALA A 83 0.02 -1.64 3.72
N ALA A 84 1.18 -1.35 4.32
CA ALA A 84 1.28 -0.61 5.58
C ALA A 84 2.32 0.49 5.50
N LYS A 85 2.30 1.44 6.44
CA LYS A 85 3.43 2.32 6.69
C LYS A 85 4.53 1.46 7.34
N TRP A 86 5.74 1.43 6.78
CA TRP A 86 6.84 0.62 7.33
C TRP A 86 7.26 1.02 8.78
N GLU A 87 6.91 2.24 9.24
CA GLU A 87 7.02 2.60 10.68
C GLU A 87 5.99 1.94 11.58
N ASP A 88 4.84 1.53 11.04
CA ASP A 88 3.78 0.84 11.79
C ASP A 88 3.91 -0.68 11.68
N LEU A 89 4.77 -1.16 10.77
CA LEU A 89 5.00 -2.58 10.52
C LEU A 89 5.96 -3.17 11.55
N SER A 90 5.40 -3.74 12.61
CA SER A 90 6.13 -4.55 13.59
C SER A 90 6.86 -5.71 12.89
N LEU A 91 8.09 -6.00 13.32
CA LEU A 91 8.84 -7.17 12.82
C LEU A 91 8.07 -8.48 13.02
N ARG A 92 7.20 -8.55 14.04
CA ARG A 92 6.37 -9.73 14.29
C ARG A 92 5.53 -10.13 13.07
N ALA A 93 5.03 -9.16 12.31
CA ALA A 93 4.21 -9.41 11.13
C ALA A 93 4.94 -10.26 10.08
N ILE A 94 6.27 -10.15 10.01
CA ILE A 94 7.12 -10.92 9.09
C ILE A 94 7.08 -12.42 9.42
N THR A 95 6.93 -12.79 10.70
CA THR A 95 6.89 -14.21 11.12
C THR A 95 5.53 -14.86 10.95
N GLU A 96 4.48 -14.05 10.79
CA GLU A 96 3.09 -14.51 10.77
C GLU A 96 2.56 -14.69 9.34
N TRP A 97 3.27 -14.14 8.35
CA TRP A 97 2.97 -14.30 6.94
C TRP A 97 3.88 -15.37 6.33
N ASP A 98 3.27 -16.35 5.69
CA ASP A 98 3.94 -17.38 4.89
C ASP A 98 3.15 -17.43 3.58
N ASP A 99 3.80 -17.05 2.47
CA ASP A 99 3.19 -17.12 1.14
C ASP A 99 3.02 -18.57 0.67
N LEU A 100 3.56 -19.55 1.42
CA LEU A 100 3.59 -20.98 1.12
C LEU A 100 4.13 -21.28 -0.28
N ASP A 101 4.80 -20.32 -0.90
CA ASP A 101 5.30 -20.43 -2.25
C ASP A 101 6.61 -21.22 -2.24
N GLU A 102 6.69 -22.23 -3.10
CA GLU A 102 7.97 -22.90 -3.34
C GLU A 102 8.97 -21.88 -3.94
N PRO A 103 10.23 -21.86 -3.47
CA PRO A 103 11.24 -20.95 -3.99
C PRO A 103 11.34 -21.02 -5.52
N GLY A 104 11.06 -19.89 -6.19
CA GLY A 104 11.13 -19.77 -7.66
C GLY A 104 9.79 -19.83 -8.40
N ASN A 105 8.66 -19.99 -7.69
CA ASN A 105 7.31 -20.05 -8.30
C ASN A 105 6.55 -18.71 -8.34
N GLY A 106 7.23 -17.56 -8.16
CA GLY A 106 6.61 -16.24 -8.21
C GLY A 106 6.00 -15.90 -9.58
N VAL A 107 4.75 -16.33 -9.81
CA VAL A 107 3.98 -16.02 -11.01
C VAL A 107 2.99 -14.90 -10.67
N SER A 108 3.18 -13.74 -11.28
CA SER A 108 2.22 -12.64 -11.19
C SER A 108 1.05 -12.86 -12.15
N TYR A 109 -0.17 -12.89 -11.63
CA TYR A 109 -1.38 -12.96 -12.44
C TYR A 109 -2.02 -11.59 -12.57
N SER A 110 -2.28 -11.16 -13.81
CA SER A 110 -3.05 -9.96 -14.09
C SER A 110 -4.50 -10.31 -14.39
N THR A 111 -5.42 -9.49 -13.91
CA THR A 111 -6.83 -9.61 -14.30
C THR A 111 -7.04 -9.18 -15.75
N THR A 112 -8.09 -9.69 -16.38
CA THR A 112 -8.57 -9.19 -17.68
C THR A 112 -9.36 -7.89 -17.50
N LYS A 113 -9.84 -7.30 -18.61
CA LYS A 113 -10.74 -6.13 -18.59
C LYS A 113 -12.01 -6.28 -17.72
N ILE A 114 -12.38 -7.52 -17.37
CA ILE A 114 -13.56 -7.80 -16.55
C ILE A 114 -13.23 -7.73 -15.05
N GLY A 115 -11.96 -7.96 -14.67
CA GLY A 115 -11.53 -7.94 -13.28
C GLY A 115 -12.16 -9.04 -12.42
N TYR A 116 -12.05 -8.87 -11.10
CA TYR A 116 -12.73 -9.71 -10.12
C TYR A 116 -14.26 -9.53 -10.09
N ALA A 117 -14.79 -8.50 -10.78
CA ALA A 117 -16.23 -8.24 -10.84
C ALA A 117 -17.02 -9.41 -11.42
N ALA A 118 -16.44 -10.19 -12.34
CA ALA A 118 -17.06 -11.42 -12.85
C ALA A 118 -17.32 -12.45 -11.74
N ILE A 119 -16.38 -12.62 -10.81
CA ILE A 119 -16.52 -13.56 -9.69
C ILE A 119 -17.66 -13.10 -8.78
N ILE A 120 -17.67 -11.81 -8.42
CA ILE A 120 -18.74 -11.24 -7.59
C ILE A 120 -20.10 -11.36 -8.29
N SER A 121 -20.16 -11.08 -9.59
CA SER A 121 -21.38 -11.22 -10.39
C SER A 121 -21.87 -12.67 -10.41
N HIS A 122 -20.95 -13.63 -10.57
CA HIS A 122 -21.29 -15.05 -10.55
C HIS A 122 -21.82 -15.50 -9.19
N LEU A 123 -21.16 -15.12 -8.10
CA LEU A 123 -21.60 -15.46 -6.74
C LEU A 123 -22.95 -14.83 -6.41
N THR A 124 -23.14 -13.55 -6.74
CA THR A 124 -24.40 -12.83 -6.46
C THR A 124 -25.55 -13.33 -7.33
N SER A 125 -25.31 -13.83 -8.55
CA SER A 125 -26.36 -14.42 -9.40
C SER A 125 -27.04 -15.65 -8.79
N GLN A 126 -26.40 -16.29 -7.81
CA GLN A 126 -26.94 -17.45 -7.11
C GLN A 126 -27.78 -17.06 -5.89
N ILE A 127 -27.79 -15.77 -5.52
CA ILE A 127 -28.54 -15.24 -4.38
C ILE A 127 -29.82 -14.57 -4.91
N PRO A 128 -31.01 -14.95 -4.43
CA PRO A 128 -32.25 -14.27 -4.80
C PRO A 128 -32.16 -12.76 -4.52
N PRO A 129 -32.59 -11.88 -5.43
CA PRO A 129 -32.50 -10.43 -5.21
C PRO A 129 -33.20 -9.96 -3.92
N SER A 130 -34.26 -10.67 -3.50
CA SER A 130 -34.98 -10.42 -2.24
C SER A 130 -34.18 -10.73 -0.97
N LYS A 131 -33.00 -11.33 -1.09
CA LYS A 131 -32.07 -11.62 0.00
C LYS A 131 -30.81 -10.73 -0.03
N LEU A 132 -30.67 -9.87 -1.05
CA LEU A 132 -29.55 -8.95 -1.19
C LEU A 132 -30.02 -7.50 -1.03
N HIS A 133 -29.80 -6.96 0.17
CA HIS A 133 -30.26 -5.61 0.52
C HIS A 133 -29.11 -4.60 0.38
N LEU A 134 -28.98 -3.99 -0.79
CA LEU A 134 -28.04 -2.88 -1.02
C LEU A 134 -28.56 -1.59 -0.36
N ASN A 135 -27.66 -0.65 -0.06
CA ASN A 135 -27.98 0.62 0.61
C ASN A 135 -28.58 0.46 2.04
N HIS A 136 -28.49 -0.73 2.63
CA HIS A 136 -28.95 -1.01 3.99
C HIS A 136 -27.75 -1.05 4.95
N ARG A 137 -27.27 0.12 5.36
CA ARG A 137 -26.12 0.19 6.27
C ARG A 137 -26.57 -0.08 7.71
N ILE A 138 -26.06 -1.15 8.29
CA ILE A 138 -26.30 -1.56 9.68
C ILE A 138 -25.59 -0.59 10.63
N ALA A 139 -26.32 -0.13 11.64
CA ALA A 139 -25.83 0.69 12.74
C ALA A 139 -25.74 -0.06 14.06
N ASN A 140 -26.61 -1.06 14.27
CA ASN A 140 -26.59 -1.89 15.46
C ASN A 140 -26.99 -3.34 15.17
N ILE A 141 -26.30 -4.25 15.84
CA ILE A 141 -26.51 -5.69 15.86
C ILE A 141 -26.80 -6.06 17.32
N ASP A 142 -28.07 -6.25 17.65
CA ASP A 142 -28.52 -6.65 18.97
C ASP A 142 -28.69 -8.16 19.05
N PHE A 143 -27.73 -8.83 19.69
CA PHE A 143 -27.71 -10.28 19.93
C PHE A 143 -27.90 -10.60 21.43
N SER A 144 -28.53 -9.70 22.20
CA SER A 144 -28.79 -9.91 23.63
C SER A 144 -29.94 -10.90 23.91
N GLY A 145 -30.82 -11.12 22.93
CA GLY A 145 -31.98 -12.01 23.03
C GLY A 145 -31.75 -13.41 22.42
N GLU A 146 -32.83 -14.19 22.32
CA GLU A 146 -32.82 -15.51 21.64
C GLU A 146 -32.56 -15.37 20.13
N LYS A 147 -33.04 -14.28 19.52
CA LYS A 147 -32.78 -13.91 18.13
C LYS A 147 -32.03 -12.59 18.06
N THR A 148 -31.24 -12.44 17.02
CA THR A 148 -30.52 -11.21 16.70
C THR A 148 -31.42 -10.24 15.94
N LYS A 149 -31.39 -8.96 16.33
CA LYS A 149 -32.10 -7.85 15.68
C LYS A 149 -31.12 -6.87 15.08
N LEU A 150 -31.49 -6.33 13.92
CA LEU A 150 -30.64 -5.42 13.16
C LEU A 150 -31.32 -4.05 13.06
N THR A 151 -30.56 -2.99 13.28
CA THR A 151 -31.03 -1.60 13.11
C THR A 151 -30.15 -0.89 12.09
N LEU A 152 -30.77 -0.21 11.14
CA LEU A 152 -30.12 0.60 10.12
C LEU A 152 -29.68 1.97 10.68
N VAL A 153 -28.80 2.65 9.94
CA VAL A 153 -28.32 4.00 10.28
C VAL A 153 -29.41 5.07 10.34
N ASP A 154 -30.54 4.89 9.66
CA ASP A 154 -31.69 5.79 9.70
C ASP A 154 -32.64 5.50 10.88
N GLY A 155 -32.32 4.50 11.71
CA GLY A 155 -33.13 4.07 12.85
C GLY A 155 -34.17 3.00 12.51
N THR A 156 -34.29 2.59 11.24
CA THR A 156 -35.19 1.50 10.84
C THR A 156 -34.72 0.19 11.46
N VAL A 157 -35.62 -0.47 12.20
CA VAL A 157 -35.41 -1.84 12.67
C VAL A 157 -35.82 -2.78 11.55
N ILE A 158 -34.96 -3.74 11.22
CA ILE A 158 -35.28 -4.78 10.24
C ILE A 158 -36.32 -5.71 10.86
N ASP A 159 -37.44 -5.92 10.16
CA ASP A 159 -38.59 -6.70 10.67
C ASP A 159 -38.25 -8.19 10.85
N GLU A 160 -37.26 -8.70 10.11
CA GLU A 160 -36.75 -10.06 10.24
C GLU A 160 -35.90 -10.26 11.51
N GLU A 161 -36.13 -11.39 12.19
CA GLU A 161 -35.29 -11.86 13.29
C GLU A 161 -34.33 -12.96 12.81
N PHE A 162 -33.09 -12.96 13.31
CA PHE A 162 -32.03 -13.85 12.84
C PHE A 162 -31.52 -14.79 13.93
N ASP A 163 -31.40 -16.08 13.65
CA ASP A 163 -30.72 -17.03 14.53
C ASP A 163 -29.21 -16.76 14.65
N TYR A 164 -28.59 -16.36 13.53
CA TYR A 164 -27.16 -16.11 13.45
C TYR A 164 -26.87 -14.92 12.53
N VAL A 165 -25.85 -14.14 12.87
CA VAL A 165 -25.35 -13.04 12.04
C VAL A 165 -23.84 -13.21 11.85
N ILE A 166 -23.42 -13.23 10.58
CA ILE A 166 -22.01 -13.27 10.19
C ILE A 166 -21.61 -11.85 9.77
N VAL A 167 -20.58 -11.30 10.41
CA VAL A 167 -20.08 -9.95 10.12
C VAL A 167 -18.81 -10.04 9.29
N THR A 168 -18.87 -9.59 8.05
CA THR A 168 -17.74 -9.52 7.11
C THR A 168 -17.26 -8.08 6.84
N SER A 169 -17.59 -7.16 7.75
CA SER A 169 -17.18 -5.75 7.67
C SER A 169 -15.66 -5.62 7.67
N ALA A 170 -15.14 -4.72 6.84
CA ALA A 170 -13.72 -4.41 6.78
C ALA A 170 -13.15 -3.99 8.15
N MET A 171 -11.88 -4.31 8.41
CA MET A 171 -11.22 -4.01 9.70
C MET A 171 -11.29 -2.52 10.05
N GLY A 172 -11.09 -1.63 9.08
CA GLY A 172 -11.24 -0.17 9.30
C GLY A 172 -12.64 0.25 9.77
N HIS A 173 -13.69 -0.45 9.32
CA HIS A 173 -15.05 -0.22 9.80
C HIS A 173 -15.20 -0.68 11.26
N LEU A 174 -14.68 -1.88 11.59
CA LEU A 174 -14.72 -2.41 12.95
C LEU A 174 -13.93 -1.52 13.92
N LYS A 175 -12.73 -1.06 13.55
CA LYS A 175 -11.97 -0.10 14.37
C LYS A 175 -12.77 1.15 14.71
N LYS A 176 -13.53 1.68 13.75
CA LYS A 176 -14.33 2.90 13.93
C LYS A 176 -15.61 2.67 14.72
N PHE A 177 -16.28 1.52 14.54
CA PHE A 177 -17.66 1.35 14.98
C PHE A 177 -17.90 0.17 15.95
N ALA A 178 -16.98 -0.77 16.14
CA ALA A 178 -17.22 -2.00 16.93
C ALA A 178 -17.72 -1.76 18.37
N ARG A 179 -17.36 -0.63 18.99
CA ARG A 179 -17.83 -0.27 20.34
C ARG A 179 -19.31 0.15 20.40
N LYS A 180 -19.91 0.48 19.26
CA LYS A 180 -21.31 0.93 19.13
C LYS A 180 -22.16 0.01 18.23
N LEU A 181 -21.50 -0.74 17.35
CA LEU A 181 -22.16 -1.62 16.38
C LEU A 181 -22.84 -2.82 17.03
N PHE A 182 -22.42 -3.23 18.23
CA PHE A 182 -22.83 -4.47 18.88
C PHE A 182 -23.54 -4.22 20.22
N THR A 183 -24.69 -4.87 20.42
CA THR A 183 -25.44 -4.89 21.68
C THR A 183 -25.67 -6.35 22.10
N PRO A 184 -25.14 -6.82 23.25
CA PRO A 184 -24.18 -6.15 24.12
C PRO A 184 -22.86 -5.87 23.38
N GLN A 185 -22.00 -5.03 23.96
CA GLN A 185 -20.69 -4.75 23.38
C GLN A 185 -19.84 -6.03 23.29
N LEU A 186 -18.99 -6.09 22.26
CA LEU A 186 -18.03 -7.19 22.13
C LEU A 186 -17.12 -7.30 23.37
N PRO A 187 -16.73 -8.52 23.77
CA PRO A 187 -15.78 -8.72 24.86
C PRO A 187 -14.49 -7.92 24.67
N LYS A 188 -13.93 -7.43 25.78
CA LYS A 188 -12.69 -6.62 25.79
C LYS A 188 -11.54 -7.26 25.00
N ARG A 189 -11.42 -8.60 25.04
CA ARG A 189 -10.43 -9.34 24.25
C ARG A 189 -10.56 -9.07 22.74
N LEU A 190 -11.78 -9.10 22.19
CA LEU A 190 -12.02 -8.86 20.77
C LEU A 190 -11.83 -7.38 20.41
N LEU A 191 -12.30 -6.47 21.25
CA LEU A 191 -12.06 -5.02 21.04
C LEU A 191 -10.58 -4.68 21.04
N ASN A 192 -9.79 -5.29 21.94
CA ASN A 192 -8.34 -5.11 21.98
C ASN A 192 -7.67 -5.69 20.73
N ALA A 193 -8.13 -6.83 20.21
CA ALA A 193 -7.62 -7.39 18.96
C ALA A 193 -7.93 -6.48 17.76
N ILE A 194 -9.17 -5.96 17.66
CA ILE A 194 -9.57 -4.98 16.64
C ILE A 194 -8.69 -3.73 16.71
N ASP A 195 -8.39 -3.24 17.91
CA ASP A 195 -7.54 -2.05 18.07
C ASP A 195 -6.09 -2.32 17.64
N LYS A 196 -5.55 -3.50 17.94
CA LYS A 196 -4.14 -3.87 17.68
C LYS A 196 -3.82 -4.29 16.24
N ILE A 197 -4.74 -4.98 15.56
CA ILE A 197 -4.49 -5.42 14.17
C ILE A 197 -4.41 -4.19 13.26
N GLY A 198 -3.39 -4.07 12.43
CA GLY A 198 -3.23 -2.94 11.50
C GLY A 198 -4.39 -2.82 10.50
N MET A 199 -4.59 -1.62 9.95
CA MET A 199 -5.42 -1.42 8.76
C MET A 199 -4.55 -0.80 7.69
N GLY A 200 -4.34 -1.54 6.61
CA GLY A 200 -3.43 -1.14 5.57
C GLY A 200 -3.87 0.09 4.76
N THR A 201 -2.89 0.75 4.15
CA THR A 201 -2.99 1.89 3.25
C THR A 201 -2.22 1.58 1.96
N SER A 202 -2.93 1.02 0.99
CA SER A 202 -2.43 0.83 -0.38
C SER A 202 -3.52 1.24 -1.36
N ALA A 203 -3.12 1.93 -2.43
CA ALA A 203 -4.00 2.43 -3.45
C ALA A 203 -3.38 2.28 -4.84
N LYS A 204 -4.26 2.34 -5.84
CA LYS A 204 -3.90 2.42 -7.25
C LYS A 204 -4.39 3.74 -7.78
N ILE A 205 -3.57 4.38 -8.60
CA ILE A 205 -4.03 5.45 -9.48
C ILE A 205 -3.95 4.95 -10.92
N PHE A 206 -4.93 5.32 -11.73
CA PHE A 206 -4.91 5.08 -13.17
C PHE A 206 -4.82 6.42 -13.89
N LEU A 207 -3.91 6.50 -14.83
CA LEU A 207 -3.59 7.69 -15.60
C LEU A 207 -3.87 7.39 -17.05
N GLU A 208 -4.85 8.07 -17.63
CA GLU A 208 -5.17 7.94 -19.04
C GLU A 208 -4.33 8.90 -19.89
N TYR A 209 -3.80 8.40 -21.00
CA TYR A 209 -3.05 9.20 -21.97
C TYR A 209 -3.50 8.91 -23.39
N SER A 210 -3.51 9.96 -24.21
CA SER A 210 -3.72 9.85 -25.66
C SER A 210 -2.56 9.13 -26.39
N ASP A 211 -1.34 9.28 -25.87
CA ASP A 211 -0.13 8.63 -26.36
C ASP A 211 0.66 8.04 -25.17
N THR A 212 0.90 6.73 -25.23
CA THR A 212 1.64 5.96 -24.21
C THR A 212 2.96 5.40 -24.72
N THR A 213 3.38 5.76 -25.94
CA THR A 213 4.60 5.22 -26.57
C THR A 213 5.89 5.65 -25.87
N TRP A 214 5.85 6.73 -25.09
CA TRP A 214 7.01 7.28 -24.38
C TRP A 214 7.39 6.53 -23.10
N MET A 215 6.47 5.78 -22.49
CA MET A 215 6.76 4.96 -21.30
C MET A 215 7.06 3.52 -21.72
N ASP A 216 8.02 2.88 -21.05
CA ASP A 216 8.19 1.43 -21.12
C ASP A 216 6.98 0.70 -20.49
N SER A 217 6.91 -0.63 -20.58
CA SER A 217 5.79 -1.39 -19.98
C SER A 217 5.73 -1.26 -18.45
N PHE A 218 6.87 -1.00 -17.81
CA PHE A 218 7.04 -0.90 -16.37
C PHE A 218 8.09 0.17 -16.02
N LEU A 219 7.86 0.87 -14.92
CA LEU A 219 8.73 1.89 -14.37
C LEU A 219 8.67 1.85 -12.84
N SER A 220 9.82 1.78 -12.16
CA SER A 220 9.91 2.12 -10.74
C SER A 220 10.59 3.49 -10.62
N PRO A 221 9.88 4.53 -10.17
CA PRO A 221 10.44 5.88 -10.09
C PRO A 221 11.49 5.95 -8.96
N LEU A 222 12.59 6.62 -9.23
CA LEU A 222 13.65 6.87 -8.25
C LEU A 222 14.05 8.35 -8.29
N PRO A 223 13.19 9.25 -7.78
CA PRO A 223 13.50 10.67 -7.77
C PRO A 223 14.67 10.93 -6.79
N VAL A 224 15.63 11.76 -7.20
CA VAL A 224 16.81 12.09 -6.38
C VAL A 224 16.91 13.59 -6.16
N ALA A 225 16.90 14.03 -4.90
CA ALA A 225 17.12 15.42 -4.55
C ALA A 225 18.48 15.91 -5.09
N GLY A 226 18.50 17.09 -5.70
CA GLY A 226 19.69 17.66 -6.36
C GLY A 226 19.89 17.21 -7.81
N CYS A 227 19.03 16.34 -8.35
CA CYS A 227 19.00 16.01 -9.77
C CYS A 227 17.87 16.78 -10.50
N GLN A 228 18.04 16.98 -11.81
CA GLN A 228 17.02 17.60 -12.69
C GLN A 228 16.46 18.94 -12.19
N GLY A 229 17.32 19.77 -11.57
CA GLY A 229 16.91 21.09 -11.08
C GLY A 229 16.09 21.08 -9.79
N ARG A 230 15.70 19.92 -9.25
CA ARG A 230 15.04 19.82 -7.95
C ARG A 230 16.05 19.94 -6.83
N LYS A 231 15.90 20.93 -5.96
CA LYS A 231 16.75 21.03 -4.75
C LYS A 231 16.39 19.95 -3.74
N GLU A 232 15.09 19.75 -3.54
CA GLU A 232 14.48 18.80 -2.60
C GLU A 232 13.37 18.03 -3.31
N LEU A 233 13.01 16.86 -2.77
CA LEU A 233 11.89 16.08 -3.25
C LEU A 233 10.59 16.58 -2.64
N GLY A 234 9.54 16.64 -3.45
CA GLY A 234 8.16 16.78 -2.99
C GLY A 234 7.73 15.56 -2.17
N THR A 235 6.66 15.73 -1.40
CA THR A 235 6.20 14.71 -0.43
C THR A 235 5.43 13.55 -1.05
N ILE A 236 5.00 13.68 -2.31
CA ILE A 236 4.14 12.70 -3.02
C ILE A 236 4.95 11.89 -4.03
N GLU A 237 5.89 12.50 -4.75
CA GLU A 237 6.69 11.78 -5.77
C GLU A 237 7.50 10.62 -5.20
N SER A 238 7.90 10.71 -3.93
CA SER A 238 8.60 9.66 -3.21
C SER A 238 7.69 8.51 -2.80
N GLU A 239 6.36 8.61 -2.95
CA GLU A 239 5.38 7.62 -2.51
C GLU A 239 4.91 6.68 -3.63
N PHE A 240 5.30 6.95 -4.88
CA PHE A 240 5.01 6.06 -5.99
C PHE A 240 5.98 4.87 -5.99
N ASN A 241 5.45 3.65 -5.87
CA ASN A 241 6.26 2.43 -5.86
C ASN A 241 6.61 2.03 -7.31
N THR A 242 5.59 1.94 -8.16
CA THR A 242 5.73 1.50 -9.56
C THR A 242 4.65 2.13 -10.44
N PHE A 243 4.93 2.23 -11.73
CA PHE A 243 3.99 2.53 -12.81
C PHE A 243 4.08 1.43 -13.86
N GLN A 244 2.95 1.00 -14.39
CA GLN A 244 2.90 -0.02 -15.42
C GLN A 244 1.76 0.19 -16.40
N LYS A 245 1.96 -0.20 -17.66
CA LYS A 245 0.90 -0.22 -18.65
C LYS A 245 -0.12 -1.29 -18.30
N VAL A 246 -1.40 -0.96 -18.35
CA VAL A 246 -2.46 -1.96 -18.17
C VAL A 246 -2.52 -2.82 -19.44
N PRO A 247 -2.29 -4.15 -19.38
CA PRO A 247 -2.14 -4.96 -20.59
C PRO A 247 -3.36 -4.94 -21.53
N TRP A 248 -4.56 -4.88 -20.95
CA TRP A 248 -5.82 -4.86 -21.69
C TRP A 248 -6.37 -3.45 -21.98
N ALA A 249 -5.68 -2.40 -21.50
CA ALA A 249 -6.01 -0.99 -21.72
C ALA A 249 -4.71 -0.17 -21.90
N PRO A 250 -4.07 -0.24 -23.09
CA PRO A 250 -2.72 0.30 -23.30
C PRO A 250 -2.61 1.84 -23.23
N ASN A 251 -3.74 2.54 -23.18
CA ASN A 251 -3.85 3.98 -22.91
C ASN A 251 -3.81 4.31 -21.40
N LEU A 252 -3.83 3.31 -20.52
CA LEU A 252 -3.82 3.48 -19.06
C LEU A 252 -2.48 3.07 -18.46
N PHE A 253 -1.94 3.94 -17.62
CA PHE A 253 -0.87 3.60 -16.68
C PHE A 253 -1.45 3.43 -15.29
N MET A 254 -1.13 2.31 -14.66
CA MET A 254 -1.47 2.03 -13.26
C MET A 254 -0.26 2.33 -12.39
N GLY A 255 -0.40 3.29 -11.47
CA GLY A 255 0.56 3.61 -10.43
C GLY A 255 0.17 2.93 -9.12
N TRP A 256 1.10 2.19 -8.51
CA TRP A 256 0.94 1.68 -7.15
C TRP A 256 1.48 2.67 -6.14
N ILE A 257 0.72 2.86 -5.07
CA ILE A 257 1.04 3.78 -3.99
C ILE A 257 0.75 3.08 -2.66
N ALA A 258 1.70 3.07 -1.75
CA ALA A 258 1.55 2.44 -0.44
C ALA A 258 2.05 3.33 0.70
N GLY A 259 1.93 2.86 1.93
CA GLY A 259 2.39 3.58 3.12
C GLY A 259 1.65 4.89 3.30
N HIS A 260 2.36 6.01 3.24
CA HIS A 260 1.77 7.35 3.36
C HIS A 260 1.11 7.87 2.09
N GLY A 261 1.45 7.29 0.95
CA GLY A 261 1.06 7.85 -0.33
C GLY A 261 -0.45 7.95 -0.56
N PRO A 262 -1.29 6.94 -0.23
CA PRO A 262 -2.73 7.05 -0.42
C PRO A 262 -3.35 8.27 0.29
N GLU A 263 -3.01 8.48 1.57
CA GLU A 263 -3.50 9.63 2.35
C GLU A 263 -3.06 10.97 1.74
N LYS A 264 -1.81 11.06 1.26
CA LYS A 264 -1.27 12.27 0.65
C LYS A 264 -1.89 12.56 -0.71
N VAL A 265 -2.14 11.52 -1.50
CA VAL A 265 -2.78 11.64 -2.80
C VAL A 265 -4.24 12.05 -2.62
N ASP A 266 -5.00 11.39 -1.76
CA ASP A 266 -6.41 11.73 -1.47
C ASP A 266 -6.62 13.15 -0.96
N ALA A 267 -5.58 13.77 -0.38
CA ALA A 267 -5.61 15.13 0.13
C ALA A 267 -5.47 16.22 -0.94
N ILE A 268 -5.11 15.87 -2.19
CA ILE A 268 -4.89 16.84 -3.28
C ILE A 268 -5.87 16.63 -4.43
N SER A 269 -6.03 17.66 -5.27
CA SER A 269 -6.88 17.60 -6.47
C SER A 269 -6.26 16.76 -7.59
N ASP A 270 -7.09 16.33 -8.55
CA ASP A 270 -6.61 15.60 -9.73
C ASP A 270 -5.69 16.50 -10.58
N GLU A 271 -5.96 17.80 -10.65
CA GLU A 271 -5.13 18.77 -11.37
C GLU A 271 -3.74 18.94 -10.75
N GLU A 272 -3.64 18.93 -9.41
CA GLU A 272 -2.36 18.95 -8.71
C GLU A 272 -1.61 17.63 -8.89
N LEU A 273 -2.30 16.50 -8.77
CA LEU A 273 -1.71 15.18 -8.94
C LEU A 273 -1.18 15.00 -10.37
N SER A 274 -1.95 15.43 -11.37
CA SER A 274 -1.57 15.46 -12.78
C SER A 274 -0.21 16.15 -12.97
N LYS A 275 -0.04 17.35 -12.41
CA LYS A 275 1.21 18.12 -12.52
C LYS A 275 2.38 17.42 -11.84
N ILE A 276 2.17 16.88 -10.64
CA ILE A 276 3.22 16.19 -9.87
C ILE A 276 3.72 14.96 -10.63
N VAL A 277 2.81 14.10 -11.08
CA VAL A 277 3.15 12.86 -11.80
C VAL A 277 3.77 13.17 -13.16
N THR A 278 3.23 14.15 -13.88
CA THR A 278 3.79 14.58 -15.16
C THR A 278 5.21 15.09 -15.00
N GLN A 279 5.48 15.94 -14.00
CA GLN A 279 6.83 16.42 -13.75
C GLN A 279 7.76 15.28 -13.34
N LEU A 280 7.30 14.33 -12.52
CA LEU A 280 8.07 13.13 -12.18
C LEU A 280 8.47 12.35 -13.45
N PHE A 281 7.55 12.14 -14.38
CA PHE A 281 7.87 11.47 -15.65
C PHE A 281 8.81 12.26 -16.54
N ARG A 282 8.61 13.59 -16.68
CA ARG A 282 9.51 14.47 -17.44
C ARG A 282 10.94 14.39 -16.91
N ASP A 283 11.11 14.39 -15.59
CA ASP A 283 12.42 14.33 -14.95
C ASP A 283 13.10 12.96 -15.15
N ILE A 284 12.34 11.87 -15.03
CA ILE A 284 12.83 10.50 -15.22
C ILE A 284 13.28 10.29 -16.66
N TYR A 285 12.43 10.64 -17.63
CA TYR A 285 12.68 10.41 -19.05
C TYR A 285 13.52 11.51 -19.72
N ARG A 286 13.77 12.63 -19.03
CA ARG A 286 14.38 13.84 -19.59
C ARG A 286 13.65 14.34 -20.82
N ASN A 287 12.33 14.32 -20.75
CA ASN A 287 11.49 14.65 -21.88
C ASN A 287 10.36 15.58 -21.46
N GLU A 288 10.54 16.88 -21.68
CA GLU A 288 9.54 17.92 -21.41
C GLU A 288 8.29 17.79 -22.28
N SER A 289 8.35 17.02 -23.37
CA SER A 289 7.20 16.81 -24.25
C SER A 289 6.16 15.83 -23.69
N ILE A 290 6.46 15.15 -22.57
CA ILE A 290 5.50 14.22 -21.94
C ILE A 290 4.25 15.03 -21.54
N PRO A 291 3.06 14.65 -22.05
CA PRO A 291 1.83 15.38 -21.77
C PRO A 291 1.35 15.08 -20.35
N GLU A 292 0.41 15.89 -19.87
CA GLU A 292 -0.39 15.54 -18.70
C GLU A 292 -1.38 14.41 -19.04
N PRO A 293 -1.78 13.58 -18.06
CA PRO A 293 -2.87 12.61 -18.26
C PRO A 293 -4.16 13.32 -18.63
N THR A 294 -4.94 12.72 -19.54
CA THR A 294 -6.26 13.23 -19.95
C THR A 294 -7.32 12.97 -18.90
N ALA A 295 -7.14 11.92 -18.09
CA ALA A 295 -8.00 11.59 -16.97
C ALA A 295 -7.20 10.86 -15.88
N ILE A 296 -7.67 11.00 -14.64
CA ILE A 296 -7.16 10.30 -13.47
C ILE A 296 -8.33 9.53 -12.84
N ILE A 297 -8.09 8.27 -12.48
CA ILE A 297 -9.04 7.43 -11.73
C ILE A 297 -8.31 6.92 -10.49
N ARG A 298 -8.90 7.15 -9.32
CA ARG A 298 -8.37 6.74 -8.02
C ARG A 298 -9.51 6.40 -7.07
#